data_AF-A0A380S6G4-F1
#
_entry.id   AF-A0A380S6G4-F1
#
_cell.length_a   1.000
_cell.length_b   1.000
_cell.length_c   1.000
_cell.angle_alpha   90.00
_cell.angle_beta   90.00
_cell.angle_gamma   90.00
#
_symmetry.space_group_name_H-M   'P 1'
#
loop_
_entity.id
_entity.type
_entity.pdbx_description
1 polymer ?
#
loop_
_entity_poly.entity_id
_entity_poly.type
_entity_poly.pdbx_seq_one_letter_code
_entity_poly.pdbx_strand_id
1 'polypeptide(L)'
;MNRNMYMIARPTNWDVLENFYKGFDGGLKKVASMKKFCKTKHDECIVYEDCDLRYASVNYQFLYDRRRKLNEEFDWTEVNIDKLIRLDLRIRELEYEMYQKLIEIKRNLDGLITQGFGFYKDYQVTGEIRYDVMYIDDDEHEQKYDWLSGLLEDYTDMRALDCFSFGDGQEPEDPRDSENRVFEAWGKWLNYGYFVKNGMTMFLCHLMDDLHHSLYSYSDIVNMDLRCFYLNYDISF
;
A
#
# COMPACT_ATOMS: atom_id res chain seq x y z
N MET A 1 -4.78 -17.31 2.75
CA MET A 1 -5.59 -16.13 3.12
C MET A 1 -4.66 -14.91 3.09
N ASN A 2 -5.06 -13.79 2.49
CA ASN A 2 -4.22 -12.59 2.44
C ASN A 2 -3.99 -12.07 3.87
N ARG A 3 -2.73 -11.94 4.31
CA ARG A 3 -2.37 -11.47 5.67
C ARG A 3 -2.94 -10.09 5.96
N ASN A 4 -3.15 -9.27 4.95
CA ASN A 4 -3.66 -7.89 5.10
C ASN A 4 -5.13 -7.86 5.52
N MET A 5 -5.87 -8.97 5.32
CA MET A 5 -7.26 -9.04 5.77
C MET A 5 -7.40 -8.84 7.28
N TYR A 6 -6.44 -9.28 8.07
CA TYR A 6 -6.47 -9.08 9.52
C TYR A 6 -6.40 -7.59 9.91
N MET A 7 -5.69 -6.78 9.11
CA MET A 7 -5.50 -5.34 9.39
C MET A 7 -6.80 -4.54 9.19
N ILE A 8 -7.74 -5.07 8.42
CA ILE A 8 -9.05 -4.46 8.17
C ILE A 8 -10.20 -5.16 8.93
N ALA A 9 -9.88 -6.00 9.92
CA ALA A 9 -10.87 -6.69 10.77
C ALA A 9 -11.47 -5.76 11.84
N ARG A 10 -12.03 -4.62 11.44
CA ARG A 10 -12.62 -3.61 12.34
C ARG A 10 -14.08 -3.30 11.99
N PRO A 11 -14.86 -2.70 12.91
CA PRO A 11 -16.26 -2.37 12.67
C PRO A 11 -16.48 -1.60 11.36
N THR A 12 -17.42 -2.07 10.57
CA THR A 12 -17.79 -1.46 9.28
C THR A 12 -18.58 -0.18 9.48
N ASN A 13 -18.21 0.87 8.76
CA ASN A 13 -19.03 2.08 8.66
C ASN A 13 -20.16 1.85 7.63
N TRP A 14 -21.32 1.46 8.12
CA TRP A 14 -22.46 1.10 7.27
C TRP A 14 -23.00 2.27 6.44
N ASP A 15 -22.89 3.50 6.92
CA ASP A 15 -23.38 4.68 6.19
C ASP A 15 -22.55 4.91 4.92
N VAL A 16 -21.23 4.70 5.01
CA VAL A 16 -20.31 4.76 3.86
C VAL A 16 -20.68 3.68 2.82
N LEU A 17 -20.91 2.44 3.27
CA LEU A 17 -21.30 1.34 2.38
C LEU A 17 -22.68 1.61 1.73
N GLU A 18 -23.66 2.04 2.50
CA GLU A 18 -25.00 2.34 1.99
C GLU A 18 -24.98 3.44 0.94
N ASN A 19 -24.24 4.53 1.21
CA ASN A 19 -24.08 5.63 0.26
C ASN A 19 -23.42 5.16 -1.04
N PHE A 20 -22.38 4.33 -0.95
CA PHE A 20 -21.73 3.76 -2.13
C PHE A 20 -22.67 2.83 -2.91
N TYR A 21 -23.29 1.85 -2.25
CA TYR A 21 -24.12 0.83 -2.92
C TYR A 21 -25.50 1.32 -3.35
N LYS A 22 -25.99 2.47 -2.87
CA LYS A 22 -27.29 3.05 -3.28
C LYS A 22 -27.40 3.27 -4.79
N GLY A 23 -26.28 3.54 -5.47
CA GLY A 23 -26.24 3.75 -6.92
C GLY A 23 -26.19 2.46 -7.77
N PHE A 24 -26.23 1.27 -7.15
CA PHE A 24 -26.12 -0.01 -7.85
C PHE A 24 -27.47 -0.74 -7.84
N ASP A 25 -27.78 -1.42 -8.95
CA ASP A 25 -28.92 -2.34 -8.96
C ASP A 25 -28.73 -3.45 -7.91
N GLY A 26 -29.75 -3.67 -7.09
CA GLY A 26 -29.69 -4.58 -5.94
C GLY A 26 -28.70 -4.19 -4.83
N GLY A 27 -28.03 -3.03 -4.89
CA GLY A 27 -26.97 -2.65 -3.96
C GLY A 27 -27.41 -2.60 -2.49
N LEU A 28 -28.57 -2.01 -2.20
CA LEU A 28 -29.10 -1.99 -0.83
C LEU A 28 -29.46 -3.39 -0.30
N LYS A 29 -29.87 -4.32 -1.18
CA LYS A 29 -30.09 -5.73 -0.79
C LYS A 29 -28.76 -6.40 -0.44
N LYS A 30 -27.69 -6.11 -1.20
CA LYS A 30 -26.32 -6.58 -0.90
C LYS A 30 -25.86 -6.09 0.48
N VAL A 31 -26.04 -4.81 0.78
CA VAL A 31 -25.70 -4.24 2.10
C VAL A 31 -26.50 -4.90 3.22
N ALA A 32 -27.81 -5.11 3.02
CA ALA A 32 -28.64 -5.81 4.01
C ALA A 32 -28.14 -7.24 4.29
N SER A 33 -27.71 -7.96 3.26
CA SER A 33 -27.09 -9.29 3.39
C SER A 33 -25.76 -9.23 4.15
N MET A 34 -24.89 -8.24 3.87
CA MET A 34 -23.63 -8.03 4.61
C MET A 34 -23.89 -7.73 6.09
N LYS A 35 -24.87 -6.87 6.40
CA LYS A 35 -25.30 -6.58 7.79
C LYS A 35 -25.79 -7.83 8.49
N LYS A 36 -26.57 -8.68 7.81
CA LYS A 36 -27.04 -9.95 8.36
C LYS A 36 -25.87 -10.90 8.63
N PHE A 37 -24.94 -11.01 7.68
CA PHE A 37 -23.74 -11.83 7.82
C PHE A 37 -22.92 -11.47 9.06
N CYS A 38 -22.64 -10.18 9.31
CA CYS A 38 -21.92 -9.76 10.51
C CYS A 38 -22.68 -10.00 11.83
N LYS A 39 -24.00 -10.22 11.78
CA LYS A 39 -24.85 -10.45 12.96
C LYS A 39 -25.14 -11.93 13.23
N THR A 40 -24.81 -12.83 12.30
CA THR A 40 -24.98 -14.28 12.45
C THR A 40 -24.25 -14.73 13.73
N LYS A 41 -24.81 -15.64 14.52
CA LYS A 41 -24.13 -16.03 15.78
C LYS A 41 -22.95 -16.97 15.51
N HIS A 42 -22.07 -17.16 16.49
CA HIS A 42 -20.89 -18.04 16.35
C HIS A 42 -21.26 -19.52 16.19
N ASP A 43 -22.32 -19.96 16.84
CA ASP A 43 -22.89 -21.31 16.76
C ASP A 43 -23.60 -21.61 15.42
N GLU A 44 -23.85 -20.58 14.62
CA GLU A 44 -24.43 -20.67 13.27
C GLU A 44 -23.35 -20.64 12.17
N CYS A 45 -22.06 -20.54 12.52
CA CYS A 45 -20.94 -20.62 11.58
C CYS A 45 -20.58 -22.07 11.24
N ILE A 46 -20.46 -22.35 9.95
CA ILE A 46 -19.96 -23.64 9.45
C ILE A 46 -18.45 -23.77 9.70
N VAL A 47 -17.72 -22.66 9.76
CA VAL A 47 -16.27 -22.58 9.99
C VAL A 47 -15.98 -21.51 11.05
N TYR A 48 -15.24 -21.85 12.11
CA TYR A 48 -14.94 -20.93 13.23
C TYR A 48 -14.09 -19.71 12.81
N GLU A 49 -13.14 -19.89 11.89
CA GLU A 49 -12.27 -18.80 11.39
C GLU A 49 -13.05 -17.75 10.57
N ASP A 50 -14.10 -18.15 9.85
CA ASP A 50 -14.97 -17.23 9.09
C ASP A 50 -15.76 -16.28 10.00
N CYS A 51 -15.90 -16.66 11.27
CA CYS A 51 -16.70 -15.96 12.26
C CYS A 51 -15.96 -14.76 12.86
N ASP A 52 -14.64 -14.86 13.02
CA ASP A 52 -13.78 -13.78 13.57
C ASP A 52 -13.42 -12.72 12.52
N LEU A 53 -13.48 -13.06 11.24
CA LEU A 53 -13.08 -12.19 10.13
C LEU A 53 -14.25 -11.62 9.32
N ARG A 54 -15.49 -11.73 9.79
CA ARG A 54 -16.67 -11.26 9.02
C ARG A 54 -16.58 -9.79 8.64
N TYR A 55 -16.12 -8.96 9.58
CA TYR A 55 -15.90 -7.55 9.33
C TYR A 55 -14.80 -7.33 8.29
N ALA A 56 -13.70 -8.08 8.36
CA ALA A 56 -12.65 -8.05 7.34
C ALA A 56 -13.19 -8.46 5.97
N SER A 57 -14.00 -9.52 5.87
CA SER A 57 -14.61 -9.95 4.60
C SER A 57 -15.53 -8.88 4.02
N VAL A 58 -16.36 -8.23 4.84
CA VAL A 58 -17.24 -7.15 4.38
C VAL A 58 -16.43 -5.93 3.94
N ASN A 59 -15.43 -5.53 4.72
CA ASN A 59 -14.55 -4.40 4.42
C ASN A 59 -13.74 -4.65 3.13
N TYR A 60 -13.18 -5.84 2.98
CA TYR A 60 -12.45 -6.26 1.76
C TYR A 60 -13.37 -6.22 0.53
N GLN A 61 -14.55 -6.83 0.62
CA GLN A 61 -15.51 -6.84 -0.50
C GLN A 61 -15.92 -5.41 -0.89
N PHE A 62 -16.14 -4.54 0.09
CA PHE A 62 -16.44 -3.13 -0.15
C PHE A 62 -15.30 -2.41 -0.86
N LEU A 63 -14.06 -2.52 -0.34
CA LEU A 63 -12.88 -1.90 -0.96
C LEU A 63 -12.65 -2.42 -2.38
N TYR A 64 -12.81 -3.72 -2.61
CA TYR A 64 -12.68 -4.34 -3.92
C TYR A 64 -13.72 -3.80 -4.92
N ASP A 65 -15.00 -3.78 -4.54
CA ASP A 65 -16.07 -3.25 -5.40
C ASP A 65 -15.88 -1.76 -5.69
N ARG A 66 -15.45 -0.99 -4.68
CA ARG A 66 -15.13 0.43 -4.79
C ARG A 66 -13.99 0.66 -5.78
N ARG A 67 -12.86 -0.01 -5.59
CA ARG A 67 -11.71 0.08 -6.50
C ARG A 67 -12.13 -0.21 -7.94
N ARG A 68 -12.89 -1.30 -8.15
CA ARG A 68 -13.33 -1.69 -9.49
C ARG A 68 -14.18 -0.60 -10.13
N LYS A 69 -15.22 -0.12 -9.46
CA LYS A 69 -16.10 0.93 -10.00
C LYS A 69 -15.34 2.23 -10.29
N LEU A 70 -14.53 2.70 -9.33
CA LEU A 70 -13.79 3.94 -9.49
C LEU A 70 -12.77 3.84 -10.62
N ASN A 71 -12.10 2.70 -10.78
CA ASN A 71 -11.17 2.48 -11.89
C ASN A 71 -11.88 2.39 -13.25
N GLU A 72 -13.08 1.81 -13.32
CA GLU A 72 -13.92 1.78 -14.54
C GLU A 72 -14.33 3.20 -14.98
N GLU A 73 -14.63 4.07 -14.01
CA GLU A 73 -15.08 5.45 -14.22
C GLU A 73 -13.91 6.45 -14.35
N PHE A 74 -12.68 6.02 -14.06
CA PHE A 74 -11.51 6.90 -14.02
C PHE A 74 -11.03 7.30 -15.42
N ASP A 75 -10.79 8.59 -15.61
CA ASP A 75 -10.22 9.13 -16.84
C ASP A 75 -8.76 9.57 -16.66
N TRP A 76 -7.91 9.09 -17.56
CA TRP A 76 -6.48 9.43 -17.58
C TRP A 76 -6.26 10.74 -18.35
N THR A 77 -6.57 11.85 -17.69
CA THR A 77 -6.28 13.21 -18.16
C THR A 77 -4.80 13.56 -18.01
N GLU A 78 -4.31 14.55 -18.76
CA GLU A 78 -2.93 15.08 -18.62
C GLU A 78 -2.59 15.42 -17.16
N VAL A 79 -3.53 16.03 -16.43
CA VAL A 79 -3.35 16.39 -15.02
C VAL A 79 -3.16 15.14 -14.13
N ASN A 80 -3.93 14.08 -14.36
CA ASN A 80 -3.82 12.84 -13.59
C ASN A 80 -2.53 12.08 -13.92
N ILE A 81 -2.09 12.14 -15.17
CA ILE A 81 -0.81 11.56 -15.60
C ILE A 81 0.36 12.29 -14.94
N ASP A 82 0.35 13.62 -14.94
CA ASP A 82 1.38 14.44 -14.28
C ASP A 82 1.43 14.21 -12.76
N LYS A 83 0.28 13.97 -12.12
CA LYS A 83 0.22 13.55 -10.72
C LYS A 83 0.89 12.19 -10.51
N LEU A 84 0.57 11.21 -11.36
CA LEU A 84 1.18 9.87 -11.28
C LEU A 84 2.69 9.91 -11.50
N ILE A 85 3.18 10.70 -12.47
CA ILE A 85 4.61 10.87 -12.74
C ILE A 85 5.32 11.50 -11.52
N ARG A 86 4.71 12.51 -10.89
CA ARG A 86 5.28 13.12 -9.67
C ARG A 86 5.34 12.13 -8.50
N LEU A 87 4.35 11.26 -8.36
CA LEU A 87 4.40 10.18 -7.38
C LEU A 87 5.56 9.22 -7.67
N ASP A 88 5.70 8.72 -8.90
CA ASP A 88 6.80 7.82 -9.28
C ASP A 88 8.18 8.47 -9.04
N LEU A 89 8.34 9.75 -9.39
CA LEU A 89 9.56 10.50 -9.12
C LEU A 89 9.87 10.59 -7.62
N ARG A 90 8.85 10.87 -6.79
CA ARG A 90 9.02 10.93 -5.33
C ARG A 90 9.45 9.57 -4.76
N ILE A 91 8.88 8.47 -5.24
CA ILE A 91 9.27 7.12 -4.83
C ILE A 91 10.73 6.85 -5.22
N ARG A 92 11.15 7.18 -6.44
CA ARG A 92 12.56 7.01 -6.88
C ARG A 92 13.55 7.84 -6.05
N GLU A 93 13.15 9.05 -5.64
CA GLU A 93 13.95 9.86 -4.72
C GLU A 93 14.13 9.16 -3.37
N LEU A 94 13.05 8.62 -2.81
CA LEU A 94 13.06 7.88 -1.55
C LEU A 94 13.84 6.57 -1.64
N GLU A 95 13.70 5.81 -2.73
CA GLU A 95 14.52 4.63 -3.06
C GLU A 95 16.02 4.98 -3.03
N TYR A 96 16.41 6.09 -3.65
CA TYR A 96 17.81 6.52 -3.65
C TYR A 96 18.31 6.97 -2.28
N GLU A 97 17.51 7.76 -1.55
CA GLU A 97 17.83 8.17 -0.17
C GLU A 97 17.99 6.95 0.75
N MET A 98 17.10 5.97 0.60
CA MET A 98 17.16 4.70 1.31
C MET A 98 18.46 3.97 1.05
N TYR A 99 18.82 3.78 -0.22
CA TYR A 99 20.06 3.13 -0.61
C TYR A 99 21.31 3.81 -0.03
N GLN A 100 21.40 5.14 -0.13
CA GLN A 100 22.53 5.88 0.45
C GLN A 100 22.63 5.66 1.96
N LYS A 101 21.49 5.63 2.67
CA LYS A 101 21.46 5.38 4.10
C LYS A 101 21.85 3.95 4.45
N LEU A 102 21.40 2.95 3.68
CA LEU A 102 21.79 1.55 3.87
C LEU A 102 23.31 1.37 3.72
N ILE A 103 23.94 2.01 2.73
CA ILE A 103 25.42 2.02 2.58
C ILE A 103 26.10 2.63 3.81
N GLU A 104 25.60 3.75 4.33
CA GLU A 104 26.15 4.41 5.51
C GLU A 104 26.05 3.48 6.74
N ILE A 105 24.88 2.88 6.97
CA ILE A 105 24.64 1.95 8.08
C ILE A 105 25.59 0.74 7.98
N LYS A 106 25.72 0.14 6.79
CA LYS A 106 26.63 -0.99 6.54
C LYS A 106 28.06 -0.66 6.94
N ARG A 107 28.60 0.45 6.45
CA ARG A 107 29.97 0.90 6.77
C ARG A 107 30.19 1.09 8.26
N ASN A 108 29.19 1.64 8.96
CA ASN A 108 29.26 1.84 10.40
C ASN A 108 29.25 0.49 11.15
N LEU A 109 28.36 -0.44 10.77
CA LEU A 109 28.27 -1.77 11.37
C LEU A 109 29.53 -2.60 11.13
N ASP A 110 30.08 -2.59 9.92
CA ASP A 110 31.35 -3.26 9.60
C ASP A 110 32.52 -2.71 10.43
N GLY A 111 32.54 -1.39 10.63
CA GLY A 111 33.50 -0.73 11.49
C GLY A 111 33.40 -1.21 12.94
N LEU A 112 32.19 -1.36 13.47
CA LEU A 112 31.96 -1.89 14.82
C LEU A 112 32.35 -3.37 14.94
N ILE A 113 32.01 -4.20 13.95
CA ILE A 113 32.40 -5.62 13.91
C ILE A 113 33.93 -5.74 13.92
N THR A 114 34.62 -4.92 13.12
CA THR A 114 36.09 -4.89 13.03
C THR A 114 36.75 -4.46 14.36
N GLN A 115 36.10 -3.58 15.12
CA GLN A 115 36.55 -3.15 16.46
C GLN A 115 36.30 -4.21 17.55
N GLY A 116 35.69 -5.34 17.23
CA GLY A 116 35.46 -6.45 18.15
C GLY A 116 34.06 -6.50 18.77
N PHE A 117 33.12 -5.65 18.33
CA PHE A 117 31.71 -5.73 18.75
C PHE A 117 30.99 -6.89 18.04
N GLY A 118 31.33 -8.12 18.43
CA GLY A 118 30.90 -9.35 17.77
C GLY A 118 29.39 -9.63 17.77
N PHE A 119 28.59 -8.90 18.55
CA PHE A 119 27.13 -9.06 18.57
C PHE A 119 26.46 -8.53 17.30
N TYR A 120 27.14 -7.67 16.53
CA TYR A 120 26.64 -7.19 15.24
C TYR A 120 26.83 -8.18 14.10
N LYS A 121 27.48 -9.34 14.31
CA LYS A 121 27.73 -10.28 13.20
C LYS A 121 26.48 -10.91 12.59
N ASP A 122 25.37 -10.87 13.32
CA ASP A 122 24.10 -11.45 12.89
C ASP A 122 23.04 -10.37 12.63
N TYR A 123 23.43 -9.11 12.37
CA TYR A 123 22.46 -8.06 12.09
C TYR A 123 21.72 -8.33 10.76
N GLN A 124 20.46 -7.89 10.69
CA GLN A 124 19.75 -7.63 9.45
C GLN A 124 19.17 -6.21 9.50
N VAL A 125 19.54 -5.39 8.51
CA VAL A 125 18.98 -4.05 8.34
C VAL A 125 17.94 -4.09 7.24
N THR A 126 16.78 -3.51 7.51
CA THR A 126 15.68 -3.39 6.55
C THR A 126 15.32 -1.92 6.38
N GLY A 127 15.16 -1.48 5.14
CA GLY A 127 14.59 -0.18 4.77
C GLY A 127 13.29 -0.39 4.00
N GLU A 128 12.29 0.43 4.27
CA GLU A 128 10.99 0.39 3.59
C GLU A 128 10.42 1.81 3.38
N ILE A 129 9.73 2.01 2.27
CA ILE A 129 8.95 3.23 2.02
C ILE A 129 7.56 3.04 2.66
N ARG A 130 7.16 3.98 3.51
CA ARG A 130 5.82 4.01 4.12
C ARG A 130 5.04 5.23 3.66
N TYR A 131 3.73 5.11 3.78
CA TYR A 131 2.78 6.21 3.61
C TYR A 131 1.87 6.24 4.83
N ASP A 132 1.80 7.40 5.49
CA ASP A 132 0.93 7.64 6.64
C ASP A 132 0.31 9.03 6.47
N VAL A 133 -1.02 9.06 6.31
CA VAL A 133 -1.76 10.33 6.14
C VAL A 133 -1.65 11.22 7.37
N MET A 134 -1.35 10.66 8.54
CA MET A 134 -1.15 11.39 9.79
C MET A 134 0.28 11.87 9.98
N TYR A 135 1.21 11.56 9.07
CA TYR A 135 2.60 12.01 9.18
C TYR A 135 2.72 13.54 9.16
N ILE A 136 1.75 14.23 8.55
CA ILE A 136 1.70 15.68 8.44
C ILE A 136 0.42 16.19 9.07
N ASP A 137 0.60 17.03 10.09
CA ASP A 137 -0.47 17.71 10.81
C ASP A 137 -0.42 19.20 10.45
N ASP A 138 -0.89 19.55 9.25
CA ASP A 138 -1.05 20.95 8.80
C ASP A 138 -2.46 21.24 8.25
N ASP A 139 -2.84 22.51 8.26
CA ASP A 139 -4.16 22.97 7.83
C ASP A 139 -4.40 22.77 6.31
N GLU A 140 -3.34 22.55 5.52
CA GLU A 140 -3.39 22.30 4.08
C GLU A 140 -3.63 20.82 3.75
N HIS A 141 -3.39 19.91 4.70
CA HIS A 141 -3.65 18.49 4.54
C HIS A 141 -5.16 18.21 4.69
N GLU A 142 -5.89 18.37 3.58
CA GLU A 142 -7.36 18.26 3.52
C GLU A 142 -7.91 16.90 3.96
N GLN A 143 -7.12 15.82 3.93
CA GLN A 143 -7.55 14.48 4.32
C GLN A 143 -7.45 14.28 5.84
N LYS A 144 -8.37 14.88 6.59
CA LYS A 144 -8.59 14.50 7.98
C LYS A 144 -9.16 13.08 8.03
N TYR A 145 -8.29 12.12 8.35
CA TYR A 145 -8.53 10.69 8.59
C TYR A 145 -10.01 10.29 8.65
N ASP A 146 -10.57 9.91 7.50
CA ASP A 146 -11.86 9.26 7.47
C ASP A 146 -11.70 7.72 7.54
N TRP A 147 -12.80 7.04 7.86
CA TRP A 147 -12.79 5.59 8.03
C TRP A 147 -12.29 4.85 6.77
N LEU A 148 -12.48 5.41 5.58
CA LEU A 148 -12.07 4.79 4.32
C LEU A 148 -10.56 4.91 4.10
N SER A 149 -9.98 6.09 4.33
CA SER A 149 -8.53 6.30 4.21
C SER A 149 -7.77 5.37 5.16
N GLY A 150 -8.19 5.30 6.43
CA GLY A 150 -7.59 4.36 7.39
C GLY A 150 -7.79 2.89 7.03
N LEU A 151 -8.85 2.54 6.31
CA LEU A 151 -9.09 1.18 5.82
C LEU A 151 -8.18 0.81 4.64
N LEU A 152 -7.96 1.74 3.73
CA LEU A 152 -7.05 1.56 2.60
C LEU A 152 -5.59 1.48 3.04
N GLU A 153 -5.19 2.34 3.97
CA GLU A 153 -3.84 2.35 4.54
C GLU A 153 -3.53 1.03 5.24
N ASP A 154 -4.39 0.58 6.16
CA ASP A 154 -4.16 -0.66 6.90
C ASP A 154 -4.19 -1.92 6.01
N TYR A 155 -4.98 -1.92 4.94
CA TYR A 155 -4.95 -3.04 3.98
C TYR A 155 -3.67 -3.03 3.14
N THR A 156 -3.12 -1.84 2.87
CA THR A 156 -1.99 -1.72 1.96
C THR A 156 -0.71 -2.17 2.67
N ASP A 157 -0.15 -3.28 2.19
CA ASP A 157 1.10 -3.80 2.74
C ASP A 157 2.28 -3.02 2.15
N MET A 158 2.52 -1.84 2.71
CA MET A 158 3.61 -0.95 2.30
C MET A 158 4.97 -1.66 2.32
N ARG A 159 5.16 -2.62 3.23
CA ARG A 159 6.39 -3.42 3.32
C ARG A 159 6.54 -4.35 2.13
N ALA A 160 5.44 -4.96 1.68
CA ALA A 160 5.46 -5.82 0.49
C ALA A 160 5.44 -5.05 -0.82
N LEU A 161 5.08 -3.76 -0.81
CA LEU A 161 5.20 -2.91 -1.99
C LEU A 161 6.66 -2.68 -2.36
N ASP A 162 7.50 -2.35 -1.38
CA ASP A 162 8.93 -2.12 -1.61
C ASP A 162 9.75 -2.13 -0.30
N CYS A 163 10.52 -3.19 -0.09
CA CYS A 163 11.35 -3.41 1.09
C CYS A 163 12.70 -3.99 0.68
N PHE A 164 13.78 -3.40 1.20
CA PHE A 164 15.15 -3.81 0.92
C PHE A 164 15.85 -4.18 2.21
N SER A 165 16.56 -5.30 2.20
CA SER A 165 17.31 -5.74 3.37
C SER A 165 18.71 -6.19 3.02
N PHE A 166 19.66 -5.95 3.91
CA PHE A 166 21.00 -6.50 3.86
C PHE A 166 21.42 -7.02 5.24
N GLY A 167 22.22 -8.09 5.26
CA GLY A 167 22.83 -8.64 6.48
C GLY A 167 24.34 -8.46 6.52
N ASP A 168 24.99 -9.15 7.47
CA ASP A 168 26.44 -9.27 7.48
C ASP A 168 26.95 -9.93 6.18
N GLY A 169 28.06 -9.41 5.66
CA GLY A 169 28.67 -9.87 4.41
C GLY A 169 27.88 -9.60 3.13
N GLN A 170 26.72 -8.94 3.19
CA GLN A 170 25.93 -8.53 2.03
C GLN A 170 26.07 -7.04 1.78
N GLU A 171 26.30 -6.66 0.53
CA GLU A 171 26.22 -5.25 0.12
C GLU A 171 24.76 -4.84 -0.05
N PRO A 172 24.36 -3.63 0.39
CA PRO A 172 23.06 -3.08 0.05
C PRO A 172 22.89 -3.03 -1.48
N GLU A 173 21.79 -3.58 -1.99
CA GLU A 173 21.43 -3.49 -3.41
C GLU A 173 20.84 -2.11 -3.72
N ASP A 174 21.08 -1.59 -4.93
CA ASP A 174 20.43 -0.36 -5.40
C ASP A 174 18.99 -0.68 -5.81
N PRO A 175 17.98 -0.16 -5.09
CA PRO A 175 16.58 -0.48 -5.33
C PRO A 175 16.09 -0.06 -6.72
N ARG A 176 16.76 0.93 -7.34
CA ARG A 176 16.43 1.46 -8.67
C ARG A 176 16.82 0.52 -9.81
N ASP A 177 17.72 -0.42 -9.56
CA ASP A 177 18.17 -1.43 -10.52
C ASP A 177 17.25 -2.66 -10.54
N SER A 178 16.24 -2.71 -9.66
CA SER A 178 15.15 -3.68 -9.75
C SER A 178 14.36 -3.45 -11.06
N GLU A 179 14.01 -4.54 -11.76
CA GLU A 179 13.50 -4.49 -13.13
C GLU A 179 12.35 -3.48 -13.31
N ASN A 180 12.59 -2.42 -14.08
CA ASN A 180 11.55 -1.47 -14.49
C ASN A 180 10.47 -2.20 -15.32
N ARG A 181 9.24 -2.30 -14.80
CA ARG A 181 8.15 -2.99 -15.51
C ARG A 181 7.57 -2.12 -16.64
N VAL A 182 7.32 -2.77 -17.77
CA VAL A 182 6.47 -2.23 -18.85
C VAL A 182 5.02 -2.59 -18.52
N PHE A 183 4.17 -1.58 -18.47
CA PHE A 183 2.87 -1.64 -17.81
C PHE A 183 1.67 -1.72 -18.77
N GLU A 184 0.63 -2.45 -18.35
CA GLU A 184 -0.72 -2.49 -18.94
C GLU A 184 -1.77 -2.21 -17.84
N ALA A 185 -2.19 -0.95 -17.64
CA ALA A 185 -3.30 -0.62 -16.70
C ALA A 185 -4.60 -1.15 -17.26
N TRP A 186 -5.12 -2.26 -16.75
CA TRP A 186 -6.51 -2.66 -17.04
C TRP A 186 -6.84 -2.73 -18.54
N GLY A 187 -5.89 -3.21 -19.37
CA GLY A 187 -6.04 -3.27 -20.82
C GLY A 187 -5.86 -1.94 -21.56
N LYS A 188 -5.59 -0.83 -20.85
CA LYS A 188 -5.14 0.44 -21.43
C LYS A 188 -3.63 0.55 -21.23
N TRP A 189 -2.92 0.42 -22.34
CA TRP A 189 -1.51 0.77 -22.43
C TRP A 189 -1.37 2.26 -22.13
N LEU A 190 -0.90 2.61 -20.93
CA LEU A 190 -0.48 3.97 -20.61
C LEU A 190 0.87 4.21 -21.31
N ASN A 191 0.82 4.37 -22.63
CA ASN A 191 1.96 4.62 -23.51
C ASN A 191 2.43 6.08 -23.39
N TYR A 192 2.60 6.58 -22.16
CA TYR A 192 3.10 7.91 -21.92
C TYR A 192 4.62 7.92 -22.06
N GLY A 193 5.15 8.93 -22.76
CA GLY A 193 6.57 9.00 -23.10
C GLY A 193 7.51 8.89 -21.89
N TYR A 194 7.08 9.37 -20.72
CA TYR A 194 7.83 9.21 -19.46
C TYR A 194 7.97 7.73 -19.06
N PHE A 195 6.88 6.99 -18.94
CA PHE A 195 6.91 5.59 -18.50
C PHE A 195 7.45 4.66 -19.59
N VAL A 196 7.31 5.01 -20.88
CA VAL A 196 7.99 4.28 -21.97
C VAL A 196 9.51 4.41 -21.85
N LYS A 197 10.00 5.59 -21.44
CA LYS A 197 11.44 5.87 -21.33
C LYS A 197 12.06 5.32 -20.04
N ASN A 198 11.37 5.47 -18.91
CA ASN A 198 11.93 5.22 -17.59
C ASN A 198 11.35 3.96 -16.92
N GLY A 199 10.29 3.37 -17.48
CA GLY A 199 9.46 2.39 -16.79
C GLY A 199 8.76 2.96 -15.56
N MET A 200 7.99 2.11 -14.89
CA MET A 200 7.36 2.41 -13.59
C MET A 200 8.11 1.69 -12.48
N THR A 201 8.22 2.32 -11.31
CA THR A 201 8.75 1.65 -10.11
C THR A 201 7.92 0.43 -9.74
N MET A 202 8.56 -0.58 -9.13
CA MET A 202 7.87 -1.78 -8.61
C MET A 202 6.84 -1.41 -7.54
N PHE A 203 7.19 -0.47 -6.65
CA PHE A 203 6.30 0.10 -5.66
C PHE A 203 4.99 0.60 -6.30
N LEU A 204 5.08 1.48 -7.29
CA LEU A 204 3.90 2.08 -7.91
C LEU A 204 3.10 1.04 -8.71
N CYS A 205 3.77 0.09 -9.36
CA CYS A 205 3.11 -1.02 -10.05
C CYS A 205 2.27 -1.88 -9.09
N HIS A 206 2.84 -2.31 -7.97
CA HIS A 206 2.12 -3.08 -6.96
C HIS A 206 0.98 -2.27 -6.31
N LEU A 207 1.21 -0.98 -6.05
CA LEU A 207 0.20 -0.09 -5.49
C LEU A 207 -1.03 0.04 -6.41
N MET A 208 -0.82 0.06 -7.73
CA MET A 208 -1.88 0.21 -8.73
C MET A 208 -2.59 -1.11 -9.05
N ASP A 209 -1.85 -2.21 -9.22
CA ASP A 209 -2.37 -3.42 -9.88
C ASP A 209 -2.47 -4.65 -8.98
N ASP A 210 -1.61 -4.78 -7.97
CA ASP A 210 -1.59 -5.97 -7.15
C ASP A 210 -2.62 -5.91 -6.02
N LEU A 211 -3.74 -6.59 -6.26
CA LEU A 211 -4.84 -6.73 -5.30
C LEU A 211 -4.43 -7.43 -3.99
N HIS A 212 -3.32 -8.18 -4.00
CA HIS A 212 -2.76 -8.75 -2.78
C HIS A 212 -2.12 -7.68 -1.90
N HIS A 213 -1.58 -6.61 -2.49
CA HIS A 213 -0.84 -5.59 -1.76
C HIS A 213 -1.61 -4.27 -1.59
N SER A 214 -2.55 -3.95 -2.47
CA SER A 214 -3.28 -2.67 -2.45
C SER A 214 -4.72 -2.80 -2.95
N LEU A 215 -5.61 -2.01 -2.34
CA LEU A 215 -6.98 -1.79 -2.83
C LEU A 215 -7.27 -0.32 -3.13
N TYR A 216 -6.22 0.50 -3.24
CA TYR A 216 -6.37 1.86 -3.74
C TYR A 216 -6.89 1.86 -5.19
N SER A 217 -7.79 2.79 -5.49
CA SER A 217 -8.19 3.10 -6.86
C SER A 217 -7.20 4.07 -7.51
N TYR A 218 -7.23 4.20 -8.83
CA TYR A 218 -6.40 5.18 -9.54
C TYR A 218 -6.65 6.60 -9.03
N SER A 219 -7.90 6.93 -8.74
CA SER A 219 -8.27 8.22 -8.16
C SER A 219 -7.67 8.43 -6.78
N ASP A 220 -7.54 7.38 -5.96
CA ASP A 220 -6.89 7.53 -4.66
C ASP A 220 -5.40 7.78 -4.84
N ILE A 221 -4.74 6.98 -5.70
CA ILE A 221 -3.29 7.02 -5.93
C ILE A 221 -2.84 8.39 -6.46
N VAL A 222 -3.51 8.93 -7.48
CA VAL A 222 -3.11 10.24 -8.04
C VAL A 222 -3.37 11.42 -7.09
N ASN A 223 -4.13 11.20 -6.01
CA ASN A 223 -4.42 12.22 -5.00
C ASN A 223 -3.75 11.95 -3.65
N MET A 224 -2.82 10.99 -3.57
CA MET A 224 -1.97 10.82 -2.39
C MET A 224 -1.09 12.06 -2.18
N ASP A 225 -0.93 12.47 -0.92
CA ASP A 225 -0.02 13.55 -0.56
C ASP A 225 1.42 13.02 -0.55
N LEU A 226 2.25 13.52 -1.47
CA LEU A 226 3.64 13.08 -1.63
C LEU A 226 4.50 13.32 -0.37
N ARG A 227 4.08 14.25 0.48
CA ARG A 227 4.79 14.60 1.72
C ARG A 227 4.55 13.56 2.83
N CYS A 228 3.47 12.77 2.74
CA CYS A 228 3.15 11.68 3.68
C CYS A 228 3.98 10.41 3.45
N PHE A 229 4.81 10.38 2.41
CA PHE A 229 5.77 9.30 2.19
C PHE A 229 7.08 9.54 2.92
N TYR A 230 7.52 8.54 3.69
CA TYR A 230 8.74 8.57 4.48
C TYR A 230 9.45 7.22 4.48
N LEU A 231 10.75 7.24 4.84
CA LEU A 231 11.55 6.04 5.00
C LEU A 231 11.50 5.56 6.44
N ASN A 232 11.27 4.26 6.60
CA ASN A 232 11.40 3.59 7.88
C ASN A 232 12.55 2.58 7.80
N TYR A 233 13.37 2.52 8.85
CA TYR A 233 14.48 1.59 8.95
C TYR A 233 14.35 0.77 10.22
N ASP A 234 14.67 -0.51 10.12
CA ASP A 234 14.71 -1.43 11.25
C ASP A 234 16.02 -2.23 11.26
N ILE A 235 16.55 -2.51 12.45
CA ILE A 235 17.72 -3.37 12.64
C ILE A 235 17.31 -4.50 13.57
N SER A 236 17.42 -5.73 13.08
CA SER A 236 17.07 -6.96 13.81
C SER A 236 18.28 -7.86 14.00
N PHE A 237 18.18 -8.79 14.96
CA PHE A 237 19.19 -9.77 15.38
C PHE A 237 18.53 -11.13 15.61
#